data_AF-G5GN95-F1
#
_entry.id   AF-G5GN95-F1
#
_cell.length_a   1.000
_cell.length_b   1.000
_cell.length_c   1.000
_cell.angle_alpha   90.00
_cell.angle_beta   90.00
_cell.angle_gamma   90.00
#
_symmetry.space_group_name_H-M   'P 1'
#
loop_
_entity.id
_entity.type
_entity.pdbx_description
1 polymer ?
#
loop_
_entity_poly.entity_id
_entity_poly.type
_entity_poly.pdbx_seq_one_letter_code
_entity_poly.pdbx_strand_id
1 'polypeptide(L)'
;MSKHRYESLPKRQFYIDKTQKVVIINVRFKGVTVRQALPRSLRRAQAYGDVCFLLHRKVVFRMSFLQIFKRGPQAKHPKEVRENVVYAPVEGELIPLGQVDDEAFASGSLGNGCAIRPTDGTVYAPVSGTVKMVFPTGHAVGIVSTAGMELLIHVGLNTVEMNGAGFHALVSAGQTVQVGVPLLTFDRAKIREAGYDSTVIMVVGNDKDFPPFQMRPSRTVAAMAEAFSF
;
A
#
# COMPACT_ATOMS: atom_id res chain seq x y z
N MET A 1 48.84 34.43 -15.71
CA MET A 1 49.48 33.11 -15.51
C MET A 1 49.54 32.82 -14.01
N SER A 2 48.78 31.83 -13.53
CA SER A 2 49.09 31.15 -12.27
C SER A 2 48.45 29.76 -12.33
N LYS A 3 49.28 28.74 -12.48
CA LYS A 3 48.90 27.32 -12.56
C LYS A 3 48.64 26.84 -11.13
N HIS A 4 47.39 26.52 -10.79
CA HIS A 4 47.13 25.73 -9.59
C HIS A 4 47.17 24.24 -9.93
N ARG A 5 48.28 23.65 -9.48
CA ARG A 5 48.65 22.24 -9.52
C ARG A 5 47.68 21.47 -8.61
N TYR A 6 46.89 20.56 -9.18
CA TYR A 6 46.12 19.58 -8.40
C TYR A 6 47.05 18.44 -8.01
N GLU A 7 47.45 18.39 -6.74
CA GLU A 7 48.03 17.18 -6.16
C GLU A 7 46.97 16.09 -6.09
N SER A 8 47.37 14.88 -6.47
CA SER A 8 46.52 13.69 -6.41
C SER A 8 46.79 12.92 -5.11
N LEU A 9 45.73 12.21 -4.65
CA LEU A 9 45.62 11.20 -3.56
C LEU A 9 44.94 11.71 -2.26
N PRO A 10 44.14 10.90 -1.49
CA PRO A 10 43.55 9.56 -1.73
C PRO A 10 41.99 9.51 -1.53
N LYS A 11 41.39 8.31 -1.72
CA LYS A 11 39.95 7.97 -1.72
C LYS A 11 39.14 8.29 -0.43
N ARG A 12 38.90 9.57 -0.10
CA ARG A 12 37.87 9.95 0.90
C ARG A 12 36.92 11.03 0.35
N GLN A 13 35.62 10.75 0.42
CA GLN A 13 34.49 11.45 -0.24
C GLN A 13 34.08 12.81 0.39
N PHE A 14 34.99 13.50 1.06
CA PHE A 14 34.66 14.76 1.76
C PHE A 14 35.75 15.80 1.54
N TYR A 15 35.36 16.98 1.09
CA TYR A 15 36.24 18.14 1.00
C TYR A 15 35.75 19.21 1.97
N ILE A 16 36.67 19.74 2.78
CA ILE A 16 36.41 20.85 3.71
C ILE A 16 37.09 22.09 3.11
N ASP A 17 36.30 23.12 2.80
CA ASP A 17 36.82 24.40 2.33
C ASP A 17 37.63 25.10 3.45
N LYS A 18 38.75 25.75 3.09
CA LYS A 18 39.65 26.48 3.99
C LYS A 18 38.98 27.67 4.69
N THR A 19 37.82 28.11 4.19
CA THR A 19 36.99 29.14 4.84
C THR A 19 36.09 28.60 5.97
N GLN A 20 36.09 27.28 6.22
CA GLN A 20 35.41 26.57 7.31
C GLN A 20 33.87 26.68 7.43
N LYS A 21 33.16 27.32 6.49
CA LYS A 21 31.71 27.55 6.61
C LYS A 21 30.82 26.42 6.06
N VAL A 22 31.34 25.59 5.15
CA VAL A 22 30.53 24.63 4.36
C VAL A 22 31.24 23.28 4.25
N VAL A 23 30.47 22.19 4.22
CA VAL A 23 30.94 20.83 3.88
C VAL A 23 30.42 20.49 2.49
N ILE A 24 31.31 20.07 1.58
CA ILE A 24 30.92 19.62 0.25
C ILE A 24 30.91 18.09 0.23
N ILE A 25 29.74 17.52 -0.07
CA ILE A 25 29.54 16.07 -0.20
C ILE A 25 29.38 15.73 -1.68
N ASN A 26 30.18 14.77 -2.15
CA ASN A 26 30.04 14.18 -3.47
C ASN A 26 29.37 12.81 -3.32
N VAL A 27 28.10 12.71 -3.71
CA VAL A 27 27.38 11.43 -3.72
C VAL A 27 27.35 10.90 -5.14
N ARG A 28 27.80 9.65 -5.32
CA ARG A 28 27.76 8.97 -6.62
C ARG A 28 26.66 7.92 -6.59
N PHE A 29 25.64 8.09 -7.43
CA PHE A 29 24.52 7.15 -7.56
C PHE A 29 24.32 6.81 -9.04
N LYS A 30 24.37 5.51 -9.37
CA LYS A 30 24.19 4.98 -10.74
C LYS A 30 24.97 5.77 -11.81
N GLY A 31 26.24 6.06 -11.55
CA GLY A 31 27.13 6.75 -12.50
C GLY A 31 27.05 8.29 -12.50
N VAL A 32 26.00 8.89 -11.92
CA VAL A 32 25.85 10.34 -11.79
C VAL A 32 26.49 10.82 -10.47
N THR A 33 27.22 11.93 -10.52
CA THR A 33 27.83 12.54 -9.33
C THR A 33 27.12 13.84 -9.01
N VAL A 34 26.50 13.91 -7.82
CA VAL A 34 25.86 15.14 -7.32
C VAL A 34 26.76 15.78 -6.27
N ARG A 35 26.99 17.08 -6.41
CA ARG A 35 27.77 17.89 -5.46
C ARG A 35 26.80 18.76 -4.67
N GLN A 36 26.80 18.63 -3.34
CA GLN A 36 25.98 19.47 -2.47
C GLN A 36 26.82 20.12 -1.37
N ALA A 37 26.59 21.42 -1.16
CA ALA A 37 27.19 22.23 -0.11
C ALA A 37 26.22 22.32 1.08
N LEU A 38 26.66 21.87 2.27
CA LEU A 38 25.87 21.89 3.51
C LEU A 38 26.51 22.76 4.60
N PRO A 39 25.74 23.58 5.33
CA PRO A 39 26.24 24.36 6.46
C PRO A 39 26.52 23.47 7.70
N ARG A 40 27.51 23.86 8.52
CA ARG A 40 27.99 23.05 9.67
C ARG A 40 26.93 22.77 10.75
N SER A 41 25.87 23.57 10.89
CA SER A 41 24.81 23.37 11.88
C SER A 41 24.02 22.07 11.70
N LEU A 42 24.05 21.48 10.50
CA LEU A 42 23.38 20.21 10.18
C LEU A 42 24.18 18.95 10.58
N ARG A 43 25.33 19.08 11.27
CA ARG A 43 26.17 17.93 11.67
C ARG A 43 25.52 16.93 12.63
N ARG A 44 24.39 17.25 13.27
CA ARG A 44 23.69 16.35 14.21
C ARG A 44 22.50 15.60 13.60
N ALA A 45 22.26 15.70 12.30
CA ALA A 45 21.48 14.70 11.61
C ALA A 45 22.36 13.44 11.49
N GLN A 46 22.31 12.61 12.52
CA GLN A 46 22.80 11.25 12.49
C GLN A 46 22.24 10.60 11.22
N ALA A 47 23.12 10.07 10.39
CA ALA A 47 22.76 9.35 9.17
C ALA A 47 21.96 8.09 9.55
N TYR A 48 20.66 8.26 9.79
CA TYR A 48 19.66 7.24 9.49
C TYR A 48 19.18 7.53 8.07
N GLY A 49 19.12 6.47 7.27
CA GLY A 49 19.11 6.53 5.81
C GLY A 49 18.13 7.53 5.19
N ASP A 50 18.60 8.10 4.06
CA ASP A 50 17.87 8.80 3.01
C ASP A 50 16.52 9.41 3.40
N VAL A 51 16.52 10.65 3.91
CA VAL A 51 15.63 11.77 3.53
C VAL A 51 16.06 13.02 4.31
N CYS A 52 16.49 14.07 3.61
CA CYS A 52 16.72 15.40 4.18
C CYS A 52 15.59 16.33 3.71
N PHE A 53 14.60 16.60 4.56
CA PHE A 53 13.62 17.66 4.30
C PHE A 53 14.18 19.00 4.76
N LEU A 54 14.53 19.87 3.81
CA LEU A 54 14.77 21.29 4.07
C LEU A 54 13.53 22.07 3.64
N LEU A 55 12.69 22.39 4.61
CA LEU A 55 11.72 23.47 4.51
C LEU A 55 12.49 24.79 4.43
N HIS A 56 12.35 25.56 3.35
CA HIS A 56 12.09 27.00 3.38
C HIS A 56 11.74 27.54 1.98
N ARG A 57 10.67 28.33 1.95
CA ARG A 57 10.03 29.11 0.87
C ARG A 57 10.83 29.37 -0.42
N LYS A 58 10.14 29.12 -1.55
CA LYS A 58 10.36 29.62 -2.93
C LYS A 58 11.53 29.01 -3.73
N VAL A 59 11.39 27.75 -4.15
CA VAL A 59 11.94 27.28 -5.44
C VAL A 59 10.94 26.30 -6.06
N VAL A 60 10.27 26.73 -7.12
CA VAL A 60 9.43 25.86 -7.96
C VAL A 60 10.38 25.04 -8.84
N PHE A 61 10.69 23.81 -8.43
CA PHE A 61 11.40 22.86 -9.28
C PHE A 61 10.39 21.91 -9.91
N ARG A 62 9.95 22.28 -11.13
CA ARG A 62 9.06 21.48 -11.97
C ARG A 62 9.88 20.35 -12.61
N MET A 63 10.09 19.27 -11.87
CA MET A 63 10.68 18.02 -12.37
C MET A 63 9.82 16.87 -11.86
N SER A 64 9.33 16.08 -12.80
CA SER A 64 8.46 14.93 -12.62
C SER A 64 8.83 14.12 -11.38
N PHE A 65 7.94 14.19 -10.39
CA PHE A 65 8.01 13.47 -9.12
C PHE A 65 7.63 12.01 -9.37
N LEU A 66 8.46 11.30 -10.13
CA LEU A 66 8.33 9.86 -10.33
C LEU A 66 8.90 9.15 -9.10
N GLN A 67 7.99 8.73 -8.22
CA GLN A 67 8.16 7.64 -7.25
C GLN A 67 9.34 7.74 -6.28
N ILE A 68 9.12 8.38 -5.13
CA ILE A 68 9.65 7.87 -3.87
C ILE A 68 8.46 7.44 -3.02
N PHE A 69 7.80 6.37 -3.48
CA PHE A 69 6.93 5.58 -2.61
C PHE A 69 7.83 4.94 -1.56
N LYS A 70 7.67 5.36 -0.30
CA LYS A 70 8.01 4.50 0.84
C LYS A 70 7.29 3.17 0.58
N ARG A 71 8.03 2.11 0.26
CA ARG A 71 7.47 0.75 0.23
C ARG A 71 6.88 0.53 1.63
N GLY A 72 5.56 0.55 1.74
CA GLY A 72 4.86 0.09 2.93
C GLY A 72 5.23 -1.36 3.23
N PRO A 73 4.86 -1.90 4.41
CA PRO A 73 5.05 -3.30 4.71
C PRO A 73 4.51 -4.14 3.54
N GLN A 74 5.38 -4.91 2.90
CA GLN A 74 5.02 -5.80 1.81
C GLN A 74 4.59 -7.11 2.45
N ALA A 75 3.31 -7.46 2.34
CA ALA A 75 2.85 -8.80 2.71
C ALA A 75 3.61 -9.85 1.86
N LYS A 76 3.90 -11.00 2.46
CA LYS A 76 4.56 -12.12 1.77
C LYS A 76 3.70 -12.52 0.57
N HIS A 77 4.20 -12.31 -0.65
CA HIS A 77 3.49 -12.73 -1.85
C HIS A 77 3.36 -14.27 -1.91
N PRO A 78 2.26 -14.81 -2.47
CA PRO A 78 2.17 -16.22 -2.80
C PRO A 78 3.29 -16.61 -3.77
N LYS A 79 3.86 -17.82 -3.60
CA LYS A 79 4.93 -18.32 -4.49
C LYS A 79 4.43 -18.58 -5.92
N GLU A 80 3.15 -18.94 -6.05
CA GLU A 80 2.45 -19.12 -7.32
C GLU A 80 1.05 -18.52 -7.18
N VAL A 81 0.66 -17.65 -8.11
CA VAL A 81 -0.69 -17.09 -8.19
C VAL A 81 -1.52 -18.03 -9.05
N ARG A 82 -2.62 -18.54 -8.50
CA ARG A 82 -3.53 -19.44 -9.20
C ARG A 82 -4.74 -18.69 -9.74
N GLU A 83 -5.23 -19.10 -10.90
CA GLU A 83 -6.52 -18.64 -11.42
C GLU A 83 -7.65 -19.10 -10.49
N ASN A 84 -8.71 -18.30 -10.39
CA ASN A 84 -9.89 -18.52 -9.55
C ASN A 84 -9.64 -18.70 -8.03
N VAL A 85 -8.43 -18.41 -7.55
CA VAL A 85 -8.12 -18.35 -6.12
C VAL A 85 -8.10 -16.90 -5.66
N VAL A 86 -8.78 -16.64 -4.54
CA VAL A 86 -8.79 -15.34 -3.88
C VAL A 86 -8.01 -15.44 -2.57
N TYR A 87 -7.00 -14.59 -2.44
CA TYR A 87 -6.15 -14.54 -1.25
C TYR A 87 -6.74 -13.59 -0.18
N ALA A 88 -6.40 -13.80 1.08
CA ALA A 88 -6.83 -12.99 2.21
C ALA A 88 -6.23 -11.57 2.10
N PRO A 89 -7.05 -10.51 1.91
CA PRO A 89 -6.57 -9.15 1.70
C PRO A 89 -6.03 -8.52 2.98
N VAL A 90 -6.33 -9.10 4.14
CA VAL A 90 -5.89 -8.68 5.47
C VAL A 90 -5.55 -9.92 6.29
N GLU A 91 -4.71 -9.77 7.31
CA GLU A 91 -4.56 -10.77 8.37
C GLU A 91 -5.76 -10.68 9.31
N GLY A 92 -6.25 -11.83 9.79
CA GLY A 92 -7.36 -11.85 10.74
C GLY A 92 -8.08 -13.18 10.84
N GLU A 93 -9.25 -13.18 11.47
CA GLU A 93 -10.12 -14.36 11.55
C GLU A 93 -11.00 -14.46 10.31
N LEU A 94 -10.81 -15.51 9.49
CA LEU A 94 -11.65 -15.82 8.34
C LEU A 94 -12.98 -16.41 8.80
N ILE A 95 -14.09 -15.81 8.37
CA ILE A 95 -15.46 -16.20 8.72
C ILE A 95 -16.34 -16.29 7.45
N PRO A 96 -17.36 -17.16 7.44
CA PRO A 96 -18.32 -17.21 6.34
C PRO A 96 -19.22 -15.97 6.36
N LEU A 97 -19.79 -15.62 5.20
CA LEU A 97 -20.69 -14.45 5.10
C LEU A 97 -21.88 -14.53 6.07
N GLY A 98 -22.42 -15.72 6.34
CA GLY A 98 -23.51 -15.91 7.31
C GLY A 98 -23.18 -15.57 8.78
N GLN A 99 -21.93 -15.24 9.10
CA GLN A 99 -21.52 -14.72 10.42
C GLN A 99 -21.29 -13.20 10.43
N VAL A 100 -21.52 -12.52 9.30
CA VAL A 100 -21.48 -11.07 9.19
C VAL A 100 -22.82 -10.51 9.66
N ASP A 101 -22.81 -9.50 10.52
CA ASP A 101 -24.01 -8.86 11.08
C ASP A 101 -24.61 -7.82 10.11
N ASP A 102 -24.83 -8.23 8.86
CA ASP A 102 -25.43 -7.42 7.79
C ASP A 102 -26.14 -8.35 6.80
N GLU A 103 -27.46 -8.19 6.66
CA GLU A 103 -28.31 -9.09 5.86
C GLU A 103 -27.96 -9.06 4.36
N ALA A 104 -27.52 -7.93 3.82
CA ALA A 104 -27.18 -7.81 2.40
C ALA A 104 -25.97 -8.69 2.06
N PHE A 105 -25.00 -8.79 2.98
CA PHE A 105 -23.85 -9.68 2.82
C PHE A 105 -24.14 -11.12 3.28
N ALA A 106 -24.79 -11.28 4.44
CA ALA A 106 -25.04 -12.59 5.04
C ALA A 106 -25.96 -13.48 4.22
N SER A 107 -26.90 -12.88 3.46
CA SER A 107 -27.79 -13.59 2.55
C SER A 107 -27.06 -14.22 1.35
N GLY A 108 -25.88 -13.74 0.99
CA GLY A 108 -25.17 -14.12 -0.25
C GLY A 108 -25.84 -13.59 -1.53
N SER A 109 -26.82 -12.69 -1.42
CA SER A 109 -27.55 -12.14 -2.58
C SER A 109 -26.67 -11.32 -3.51
N LEU A 110 -25.61 -10.70 -2.97
CA LEU A 110 -24.60 -9.95 -3.73
C LEU A 110 -23.55 -10.85 -4.39
N GLY A 111 -23.57 -12.17 -4.12
CA GLY A 111 -22.61 -13.14 -4.63
C GLY A 111 -21.96 -13.98 -3.54
N ASN A 112 -21.20 -15.00 -3.96
CA ASN A 112 -20.44 -15.85 -3.04
C ASN A 112 -19.16 -15.15 -2.58
N GLY A 113 -18.73 -15.46 -1.36
CA GLY A 113 -17.55 -14.84 -0.77
C GLY A 113 -17.36 -15.19 0.70
N CYS A 114 -16.54 -14.40 1.39
CA CYS A 114 -16.29 -14.54 2.81
C CYS A 114 -15.89 -13.20 3.43
N ALA A 115 -15.73 -13.18 4.75
CA ALA A 115 -15.30 -12.00 5.48
C ALA A 115 -14.12 -12.33 6.41
N ILE A 116 -13.36 -11.30 6.79
CA ILE A 116 -12.24 -11.41 7.71
C ILE A 116 -12.38 -10.34 8.78
N ARG A 117 -12.35 -10.72 10.06
CA ARG A 117 -12.18 -9.77 11.17
C ARG A 117 -10.70 -9.40 11.28
N PRO A 118 -10.29 -8.20 10.85
CA PRO A 118 -8.89 -7.91 10.63
C PRO A 118 -8.13 -7.69 11.94
N THR A 119 -6.84 -8.03 11.94
CA THR A 119 -5.87 -7.64 12.99
C THR A 119 -5.03 -6.43 12.59
N ASP A 120 -4.91 -6.14 11.29
CA ASP A 120 -4.18 -4.99 10.72
C ASP A 120 -5.10 -4.06 9.91
N GLY A 121 -4.66 -2.83 9.65
CA GLY A 121 -5.39 -1.78 8.93
C GLY A 121 -5.01 -1.64 7.45
N THR A 122 -4.25 -2.58 6.86
CA THR A 122 -3.86 -2.49 5.44
C THR A 122 -4.54 -3.58 4.63
N VAL A 123 -5.31 -3.20 3.61
CA VAL A 123 -5.93 -4.12 2.65
C VAL A 123 -5.01 -4.26 1.44
N TYR A 124 -4.66 -5.49 1.10
CA TYR A 124 -3.86 -5.84 -0.06
C TYR A 124 -4.73 -6.46 -1.16
N ALA A 125 -4.27 -6.37 -2.40
CA ALA A 125 -4.93 -6.93 -3.56
C ALA A 125 -5.00 -8.45 -3.43
N PRO A 126 -6.20 -9.04 -3.37
CA PRO A 126 -6.37 -10.49 -3.20
C PRO A 126 -6.33 -11.24 -4.53
N VAL A 127 -6.39 -10.53 -5.66
CA VAL A 127 -6.29 -11.03 -7.04
C VAL A 127 -5.50 -10.04 -7.89
N SER A 128 -4.87 -10.52 -8.96
CA SER A 128 -4.28 -9.66 -10.00
C SER A 128 -5.37 -9.23 -10.98
N GLY A 129 -5.39 -7.95 -11.37
CA GLY A 129 -6.47 -7.42 -12.20
C GLY A 129 -6.43 -5.92 -12.38
N THR A 130 -7.56 -5.36 -12.79
CA THR A 130 -7.75 -3.91 -12.94
C THR A 130 -8.74 -3.42 -11.89
N VAL A 131 -8.37 -2.39 -11.14
CA VAL A 131 -9.27 -1.67 -10.24
C VAL A 131 -10.33 -0.98 -11.10
N LYS A 132 -11.57 -1.47 -11.05
CA LYS A 132 -12.68 -0.87 -11.79
C LYS A 132 -13.27 0.32 -11.07
N MET A 133 -13.35 0.24 -9.75
CA MET A 133 -13.92 1.31 -8.94
C MET A 133 -13.21 1.42 -7.60
N VAL A 134 -13.09 2.66 -7.14
CA VAL A 134 -12.75 3.02 -5.76
C VAL A 134 -13.91 3.87 -5.29
N PHE A 135 -14.56 3.48 -4.20
CA PHE A 135 -15.71 4.23 -3.70
C PHE A 135 -15.27 5.62 -3.20
N PRO A 136 -16.10 6.67 -3.34
CA PRO A 136 -15.70 8.05 -3.00
C PRO A 136 -15.19 8.23 -1.56
N THR A 137 -15.77 7.48 -0.61
CA THR A 137 -15.36 7.49 0.80
C THR A 137 -14.17 6.55 1.09
N GLY A 138 -13.64 5.84 0.09
CA GLY A 138 -12.41 5.05 0.21
C GLY A 138 -12.51 3.75 1.03
N HIS A 139 -13.70 3.38 1.50
CA HIS A 139 -13.95 2.16 2.29
C HIS A 139 -14.06 0.87 1.46
N ALA A 140 -14.24 0.99 0.14
CA ALA A 140 -14.45 -0.15 -0.73
C ALA A 140 -13.73 0.01 -2.08
N VAL A 141 -13.31 -1.12 -2.65
CA VAL A 141 -12.61 -1.22 -3.93
C VAL A 141 -13.16 -2.42 -4.71
N GLY A 142 -13.49 -2.20 -5.98
CA GLY A 142 -13.89 -3.25 -6.92
C GLY A 142 -12.78 -3.54 -7.91
N ILE A 143 -12.42 -4.82 -8.07
CA ILE A 143 -11.38 -5.30 -8.98
C ILE A 143 -12.00 -6.30 -9.95
N VAL A 144 -11.70 -6.15 -11.24
CA VAL A 144 -11.92 -7.22 -12.22
C VAL A 144 -10.60 -7.94 -12.42
N SER A 145 -10.57 -9.22 -12.06
CA SER A 145 -9.36 -10.05 -12.19
C SER A 145 -8.99 -10.27 -13.66
N THR A 146 -7.77 -10.73 -13.91
CA THR A 146 -7.35 -11.13 -15.27
C THR A 146 -8.19 -12.28 -15.85
N ALA A 147 -8.86 -13.05 -15.01
CA ALA A 147 -9.78 -14.13 -15.39
C ALA A 147 -11.25 -13.66 -15.49
N GLY A 148 -11.53 -12.35 -15.34
CA GLY A 148 -12.90 -11.81 -15.43
C GLY A 148 -13.72 -11.88 -14.14
N MET A 149 -13.11 -12.21 -13.00
CA MET A 149 -13.80 -12.24 -11.70
C MET A 149 -14.06 -10.82 -11.20
N GLU A 150 -15.31 -10.48 -10.95
CA GLU A 150 -15.74 -9.19 -10.39
C GLU A 150 -15.72 -9.24 -8.87
N LEU A 151 -14.59 -8.90 -8.27
CA LEU A 151 -14.39 -8.96 -6.84
C LEU A 151 -14.61 -7.58 -6.19
N LEU A 152 -15.56 -7.52 -5.26
CA LEU A 152 -15.76 -6.39 -4.36
C LEU A 152 -15.06 -6.64 -3.03
N ILE A 153 -14.29 -5.67 -2.57
CA ILE A 153 -13.69 -5.64 -1.23
C ILE A 153 -14.29 -4.45 -0.48
N HIS A 154 -14.96 -4.71 0.63
CA HIS A 154 -15.65 -3.71 1.44
C HIS A 154 -15.11 -3.73 2.88
N VAL A 155 -14.72 -2.58 3.42
CA VAL A 155 -14.17 -2.49 4.78
C VAL A 155 -15.20 -1.95 5.75
N GLY A 156 -15.56 -2.80 6.70
CA GLY A 156 -16.50 -2.53 7.78
C GLY A 156 -17.95 -2.59 7.35
N LEU A 157 -18.85 -2.43 8.33
CA LEU A 157 -20.30 -2.41 8.12
C LEU A 157 -20.81 -0.99 8.30
N ASN A 158 -21.64 -0.51 7.35
CA ASN A 158 -22.18 0.87 7.33
C ASN A 158 -21.11 1.99 7.39
N THR A 159 -19.86 1.70 7.04
CA THR A 159 -18.74 2.65 7.11
C THR A 159 -18.78 3.74 6.04
N VAL A 160 -19.68 3.64 5.06
CA VAL A 160 -19.99 4.74 4.15
C VAL A 160 -20.41 6.02 4.89
N GLU A 161 -21.12 5.86 6.01
CA GLU A 161 -21.59 6.95 6.88
C GLU A 161 -20.44 7.73 7.54
N MET A 162 -19.23 7.15 7.59
CA MET A 162 -18.04 7.84 8.10
C MET A 162 -17.51 8.89 7.10
N ASN A 163 -18.08 9.00 5.90
CA ASN A 163 -17.71 10.01 4.90
C ASN A 163 -16.19 10.03 4.58
N GLY A 164 -15.56 8.85 4.64
CA GLY A 164 -14.13 8.65 4.41
C GLY A 164 -13.21 8.95 5.59
N ALA A 165 -13.75 9.33 6.75
CA ALA A 165 -12.97 9.46 7.97
C ALA A 165 -12.37 8.09 8.36
N GLY A 166 -11.04 8.03 8.47
CA GLY A 166 -10.34 6.81 8.82
C GLY A 166 -10.04 5.88 7.65
N PHE A 167 -10.32 6.28 6.40
CA PHE A 167 -9.98 5.52 5.20
C PHE A 167 -9.00 6.29 4.31
N HIS A 168 -8.11 5.56 3.65
CA HIS A 168 -7.19 6.13 2.67
C HIS A 168 -6.94 5.14 1.53
N ALA A 169 -7.50 5.43 0.36
CA ALA A 169 -7.23 4.66 -0.85
C ALA A 169 -5.81 4.90 -1.35
N LEU A 170 -5.10 3.82 -1.69
CA LEU A 170 -3.74 3.83 -2.23
C LEU A 170 -3.72 3.58 -3.74
N VAL A 171 -4.88 3.30 -4.33
CA VAL A 171 -5.07 3.01 -5.75
C VAL A 171 -6.14 3.90 -6.36
N SER A 172 -6.20 3.94 -7.68
CA SER A 172 -7.21 4.68 -8.44
C SER A 172 -7.94 3.77 -9.43
N ALA A 173 -9.15 4.13 -9.82
CA ALA A 173 -9.87 3.44 -10.89
C ALA A 173 -9.05 3.44 -12.19
N GLY A 174 -9.08 2.33 -12.91
CA GLY A 174 -8.27 2.06 -14.10
C GLY A 174 -6.85 1.54 -13.81
N GLN A 175 -6.40 1.54 -12.56
CA GLN A 175 -5.08 1.03 -12.20
C GLN A 175 -5.02 -0.50 -12.27
N THR A 176 -3.99 -1.05 -12.91
CA THR A 176 -3.66 -2.47 -12.83
C THR A 176 -2.92 -2.78 -11.54
N VAL A 177 -3.32 -3.84 -10.85
CA VAL A 177 -2.73 -4.30 -9.59
C VAL A 177 -2.36 -5.79 -9.69
N GLN A 178 -1.33 -6.18 -8.95
CA GLN A 178 -0.95 -7.57 -8.76
C GLN A 178 -1.34 -8.00 -7.34
N VAL A 179 -1.54 -9.31 -7.12
CA VAL A 179 -1.74 -9.87 -5.76
C VAL A 179 -0.70 -9.31 -4.80
N GLY A 180 -1.11 -8.84 -3.63
CA GLY A 180 -0.22 -8.28 -2.61
C GLY A 180 0.11 -6.80 -2.75
N VAL A 181 -0.37 -6.12 -3.79
CA VAL A 181 -0.30 -4.64 -3.87
C VAL A 181 -1.25 -4.02 -2.84
N PRO A 182 -0.80 -3.08 -1.98
CA PRO A 182 -1.70 -2.35 -1.08
C PRO A 182 -2.78 -1.59 -1.85
N LEU A 183 -4.05 -1.77 -1.47
CA LEU A 183 -5.21 -1.12 -2.09
C LEU A 183 -5.68 0.10 -1.31
N LEU A 184 -5.82 -0.06 0.01
CA LEU A 184 -6.25 0.99 0.92
C LEU A 184 -5.73 0.71 2.32
N THR A 185 -5.68 1.74 3.15
CA THR A 185 -5.50 1.63 4.60
C THR A 185 -6.72 2.16 5.33
N PHE A 186 -7.01 1.60 6.50
CA PHE A 186 -8.09 2.03 7.36
C PHE A 186 -7.69 2.02 8.84
N ASP A 187 -8.33 2.90 9.61
CA ASP A 187 -8.10 3.03 11.05
C ASP A 187 -9.21 2.30 11.82
N ARG A 188 -8.87 1.09 12.29
CA ARG A 188 -9.77 0.23 13.06
C ARG A 188 -10.27 0.88 14.34
N ALA A 189 -9.44 1.70 15.00
CA ALA A 189 -9.84 2.37 16.23
C ALA A 189 -10.92 3.43 15.93
N LYS A 190 -10.74 4.22 14.88
CA LYS A 190 -11.75 5.21 14.46
C LYS A 190 -13.06 4.57 14.01
N ILE A 191 -13.01 3.45 13.29
CA ILE A 191 -14.23 2.71 12.90
C ILE A 191 -14.99 2.27 14.16
N ARG A 192 -14.28 1.72 15.15
CA ARG A 192 -14.90 1.29 16.41
C ARG A 192 -15.42 2.46 17.25
N GLU A 193 -14.69 3.58 17.30
CA GLU A 193 -15.13 4.81 17.98
C GLU A 193 -16.39 5.40 17.37
N ALA A 194 -16.57 5.25 16.05
CA ALA A 194 -17.80 5.63 15.34
C ALA A 194 -18.95 4.62 15.53
N GLY A 195 -18.74 3.51 16.24
CA GLY A 195 -19.77 2.50 16.52
C GLY A 195 -19.96 1.45 15.41
N TYR A 196 -19.02 1.34 14.47
CA TYR A 196 -19.10 0.41 13.35
C TYR A 196 -18.18 -0.80 13.52
N ASP A 197 -18.51 -1.89 12.83
CA ASP A 197 -17.66 -3.07 12.69
C ASP A 197 -16.58 -2.81 11.62
N SER A 198 -15.36 -3.35 11.81
CA SER A 198 -14.22 -3.19 10.89
C SER A 198 -13.97 -4.41 9.99
N THR A 199 -14.88 -5.38 10.00
CA THR A 199 -14.82 -6.63 9.23
C THR A 199 -14.65 -6.33 7.74
N VAL A 200 -13.66 -6.96 7.12
CA VAL A 200 -13.36 -6.81 5.69
C VAL A 200 -14.08 -7.92 4.94
N ILE A 201 -14.97 -7.54 4.04
CA ILE A 201 -15.81 -8.44 3.27
C ILE A 201 -15.28 -8.55 1.84
N MET A 202 -15.27 -9.77 1.31
CA MET A 202 -14.95 -10.07 -0.08
C MET A 202 -16.12 -10.80 -0.72
N VAL A 203 -16.62 -10.28 -1.84
CA VAL A 203 -17.74 -10.90 -2.58
C VAL A 203 -17.42 -10.89 -4.07
N VAL A 204 -17.69 -12.01 -4.74
CA VAL A 204 -17.62 -12.14 -6.19
C VAL A 204 -19.03 -11.96 -6.78
N GLY A 205 -19.25 -10.87 -7.51
CA GLY A 205 -20.57 -10.50 -8.03
C GLY A 205 -21.04 -11.38 -9.19
N ASN A 206 -20.11 -11.88 -10.00
CA ASN A 206 -20.39 -12.80 -11.12
C ASN A 206 -20.01 -14.25 -10.77
N ASP A 207 -20.30 -14.67 -9.54
CA ASP A 207 -19.92 -16.00 -9.02
C ASP A 207 -20.44 -17.17 -9.84
N LYS A 208 -21.57 -17.00 -10.56
CA LYS A 208 -22.19 -18.02 -11.41
C LYS A 208 -21.39 -18.37 -12.66
N ASP A 209 -20.43 -17.52 -13.04
CA ASP A 209 -19.56 -17.75 -14.19
C ASP A 209 -18.38 -18.70 -13.86
N PHE A 210 -18.21 -19.07 -12.59
CA PHE A 210 -17.08 -19.86 -12.09
C PHE A 210 -17.54 -21.22 -11.53
N PRO A 211 -16.61 -22.18 -11.32
CA PRO A 211 -16.96 -23.46 -10.70
C PRO A 211 -17.42 -23.29 -9.24
N PRO A 212 -17.90 -24.36 -8.57
CA PRO A 212 -18.52 -24.23 -7.26
C PRO A 212 -17.61 -23.60 -6.19
N PHE A 213 -18.14 -22.58 -5.52
CA PHE A 213 -17.46 -21.87 -4.43
C PHE A 213 -16.96 -22.81 -3.33
N GLN A 214 -15.70 -22.63 -2.94
CA GLN A 214 -15.04 -23.38 -1.86
C GLN A 214 -14.30 -22.42 -0.93
N MET A 215 -14.87 -22.17 0.26
CA MET A 215 -14.19 -21.42 1.31
C MET A 215 -13.15 -22.29 2.03
N ARG A 216 -12.00 -21.71 2.41
CA ARG A 216 -11.11 -22.36 3.37
C ARG A 216 -11.76 -22.40 4.76
N PRO A 217 -11.41 -23.38 5.63
CA PRO A 217 -12.00 -23.48 6.95
C PRO A 217 -11.85 -22.19 7.76
N SER A 218 -12.87 -21.82 8.54
CA SER A 218 -12.83 -20.65 9.41
C SER A 218 -11.72 -20.78 10.46
N ARG A 219 -10.77 -19.84 10.42
CA ARG A 219 -9.61 -19.78 11.31
C ARG A 219 -8.88 -18.45 11.14
N THR A 220 -7.90 -18.19 12.00
CA THR A 220 -6.94 -17.12 11.76
C THR A 220 -6.13 -17.40 10.49
N VAL A 221 -6.13 -16.45 9.57
CA VAL A 221 -5.39 -16.47 8.31
C VAL A 221 -4.41 -15.31 8.25
N ALA A 222 -3.21 -15.57 7.74
CA ALA A 222 -2.24 -14.53 7.42
C ALA A 222 -2.68 -13.76 6.17
N ALA A 223 -2.29 -12.48 6.07
CA ALA A 223 -2.44 -11.75 4.82
C ALA A 223 -1.77 -12.52 3.67
N MET A 224 -2.45 -12.57 2.52
CA MET A 224 -2.06 -13.31 1.32
C MET A 224 -2.09 -14.84 1.44
N ALA A 225 -2.62 -15.42 2.51
CA ALA A 225 -3.02 -16.82 2.52
C ALA A 225 -4.26 -17.04 1.64
N GLU A 226 -4.51 -18.25 1.15
CA GLU A 226 -5.74 -18.53 0.38
C GLU A 226 -6.97 -18.39 1.28
N ALA A 227 -7.98 -17.64 0.84
CA ALA A 227 -9.24 -17.45 1.57
C ALA A 227 -10.35 -18.33 0.99
N PHE A 228 -10.50 -18.34 -0.33
CA PHE A 228 -11.46 -19.18 -1.04
C PHE A 228 -11.05 -19.36 -2.50
N SER A 229 -11.73 -20.28 -3.18
CA SER A 229 -11.57 -20.52 -4.61
C SER A 229 -12.91 -20.84 -5.26
N PHE A 230 -12.93 -20.73 -6.60
CA PHE A 230 -13.99 -21.26 -7.45
C PHE A 230 -13.44 -22.35 -8.36
#